data_AF-A0A6B2GB08-F1
#
_entry.id   AF-A0A6B2GB08-F1
#
_cell.length_a   1.000
_cell.length_b   1.000
_cell.length_c   1.000
_cell.angle_alpha   90.00
_cell.angle_beta   90.00
_cell.angle_gamma   90.00
#
_symmetry.space_group_name_H-M   'P 1'
#
loop_
_entity.id
_entity.type
_entity.pdbx_description
1 polymer ?
#
loop_
_entity_poly.entity_id
_entity_poly.type
_entity_poly.pdbx_seq_one_letter_code
_entity_poly.pdbx_strand_id
1 'polypeptide(L)'
;SHVLPLDSIFHLWDTLIIATPLLPMCFGVGILTTMRLNMIDNDFNECIGNFSTLEIDFTECLSLAISFYNKSPPSIGLRVSHDDCSLPNRTNITYEELREETSPRISCYDAFRIKLSHELLIPSHQLKENNGNIQVSKETSTDQLNENSTYSNKIIFLDIRTKNEYLASHIKDSINIPI
;
A
#
# COMPACT_ATOMS: atom_id res chain seq x y z
N SER A 1 -14.94 2.83 -17.15
CA SER A 1 -15.82 3.82 -17.79
C SER A 1 -17.28 3.38 -17.79
N HIS A 2 -17.61 2.09 -17.92
CA HIS A 2 -19.01 1.65 -17.99
C HIS A 2 -19.80 1.68 -16.66
N VAL A 3 -19.12 1.88 -15.53
CA VAL A 3 -19.69 1.70 -14.18
C VAL A 3 -19.82 3.02 -13.41
N LEU A 4 -19.35 4.14 -13.98
CA LEU A 4 -19.39 5.44 -13.32
C LEU A 4 -20.14 6.45 -14.19
N PRO A 5 -20.86 7.42 -13.59
CA PRO A 5 -21.39 8.57 -14.32
C PRO A 5 -20.26 9.33 -15.03
N LEU A 6 -20.53 9.85 -16.22
CA LEU A 6 -19.56 10.58 -17.05
C LEU A 6 -18.80 11.67 -16.27
N ASP A 7 -19.50 12.44 -15.44
CA ASP A 7 -18.92 13.53 -14.68
C ASP A 7 -17.90 13.06 -13.63
N SER A 8 -18.14 11.90 -13.00
CA SER A 8 -17.22 11.30 -12.03
C SER A 8 -16.02 10.63 -12.68
N ILE A 9 -16.17 10.19 -13.93
CA ILE A 9 -15.08 9.60 -14.70
C ILE A 9 -13.99 10.64 -14.95
N PHE A 10 -14.32 11.85 -15.40
CA PHE A 10 -13.27 12.84 -15.68
C PHE A 10 -12.42 13.17 -14.45
N HIS A 11 -13.06 13.38 -13.28
CA HIS A 11 -12.34 13.59 -12.02
C HIS A 11 -11.48 12.40 -11.59
N LEU A 12 -11.96 11.18 -11.82
CA LEU A 12 -11.16 9.98 -11.56
C LEU A 12 -9.95 9.93 -12.49
N TRP A 13 -10.12 10.18 -13.79
CA TRP A 13 -9.02 10.14 -14.76
C TRP A 13 -7.96 11.19 -14.47
N ASP A 14 -8.35 12.41 -14.10
CA ASP A 14 -7.41 13.46 -13.67
C ASP A 14 -6.56 12.99 -12.48
N THR A 15 -7.19 12.31 -11.53
CA THR A 15 -6.51 11.77 -10.35
C THR A 15 -5.62 10.56 -10.70
N LEU A 16 -6.11 9.65 -11.55
CA LEU A 16 -5.42 8.41 -11.90
C LEU A 16 -4.21 8.62 -12.81
N ILE A 17 -4.26 9.60 -13.71
CA ILE A 17 -3.13 9.91 -14.62
C ILE A 17 -1.94 10.46 -13.85
N ILE A 18 -2.18 11.20 -12.77
CA ILE A 18 -1.15 11.82 -11.93
C ILE A 18 -0.66 10.86 -10.83
N ALA A 19 -1.53 9.95 -10.36
CA ALA A 19 -1.23 9.06 -9.26
C ALA A 19 -0.35 7.87 -9.65
N THR A 20 0.33 7.31 -8.65
CA THR A 20 1.04 6.03 -8.81
C THR A 20 0.09 4.88 -9.18
N PRO A 21 0.58 3.82 -9.85
CA PRO A 21 -0.22 2.69 -10.34
C PRO A 21 -1.01 1.93 -9.25
N LEU A 22 -0.67 2.14 -7.97
CA LEU A 22 -1.37 1.58 -6.83
C LEU A 22 -2.78 2.16 -6.65
N LEU A 23 -2.98 3.45 -6.93
CA LEU A 23 -4.26 4.11 -6.67
C LEU A 23 -5.43 3.54 -7.50
N PRO A 24 -5.28 3.29 -8.82
CA PRO A 24 -6.32 2.57 -9.58
C PRO A 24 -6.67 1.19 -8.98
N MET A 25 -5.67 0.47 -8.46
CA MET A 25 -5.90 -0.83 -7.81
C MET A 25 -6.67 -0.66 -6.50
N CYS A 26 -6.28 0.30 -5.66
CA CYS A 26 -6.99 0.62 -4.43
C CYS A 26 -8.43 1.08 -4.70
N PHE A 27 -8.68 1.78 -5.81
CA PHE A 27 -10.02 2.15 -6.24
C PHE A 27 -10.86 0.93 -6.62
N GLY A 28 -10.29 -0.01 -7.38
CA GLY A 28 -10.94 -1.30 -7.64
C GLY A 28 -11.27 -2.08 -6.35
N VAL A 29 -10.35 -2.09 -5.38
CA VAL A 29 -10.60 -2.69 -4.05
C VAL A 29 -11.71 -1.94 -3.31
N GLY A 30 -11.78 -0.61 -3.43
CA GLY A 30 -12.88 0.21 -2.88
C GLY A 30 -14.24 -0.27 -3.39
N ILE A 31 -14.38 -0.42 -4.71
CA ILE A 31 -15.63 -0.93 -5.34
C ILE A 31 -15.99 -2.32 -4.79
N LEU A 32 -15.02 -3.25 -4.79
CA LEU A 32 -15.23 -4.60 -4.27
C LEU A 32 -15.59 -4.62 -2.78
N THR A 33 -15.06 -3.66 -2.02
CA THR A 33 -15.36 -3.52 -0.58
C THR A 33 -16.79 -3.07 -0.36
N THR A 34 -17.27 -2.07 -1.10
CA THR A 34 -18.66 -1.61 -1.05
C THR A 34 -19.64 -2.73 -1.44
N MET A 35 -19.27 -3.57 -2.41
CA MET A 35 -20.11 -4.70 -2.83
C MET A 35 -19.94 -5.98 -2.02
N ARG A 36 -19.02 -6.01 -1.05
CA ARG A 36 -18.59 -7.25 -0.39
C ARG A 36 -19.76 -8.05 0.18
N LEU A 37 -20.71 -7.39 0.86
CA LEU A 37 -21.86 -8.07 1.47
C LEU A 37 -22.75 -8.71 0.39
N ASN A 38 -23.07 -7.95 -0.66
CA ASN A 38 -23.84 -8.45 -1.79
C ASN A 38 -23.12 -9.62 -2.50
N MET A 39 -21.79 -9.61 -2.59
CA MET A 39 -21.03 -10.71 -3.21
C MET A 39 -20.99 -11.98 -2.35
N ILE A 40 -21.06 -11.85 -1.03
CA ILE A 40 -21.03 -13.01 -0.11
C ILE A 40 -22.40 -13.69 -0.08
N ASP A 41 -23.48 -12.93 -0.23
CA ASP A 41 -24.85 -13.43 -0.07
C ASP A 41 -25.48 -13.95 -1.38
N ASN A 42 -24.92 -13.62 -2.55
CA ASN A 42 -25.45 -13.99 -3.86
C ASN A 42 -24.57 -14.99 -4.61
N ASP A 43 -25.17 -15.76 -5.52
CA ASP A 43 -24.44 -16.68 -6.39
C ASP A 43 -23.62 -15.92 -7.46
N PHE A 44 -22.61 -16.57 -8.04
CA PHE A 44 -21.70 -15.95 -9.02
C PHE A 44 -22.43 -15.27 -10.20
N ASN A 45 -23.47 -15.91 -10.73
CA ASN A 45 -24.23 -15.38 -11.87
C ASN A 45 -25.02 -14.12 -11.50
N GLU A 46 -25.54 -14.06 -10.27
CA GLU A 46 -26.25 -12.89 -9.74
C GLU A 46 -25.26 -11.76 -9.45
N CYS A 47 -24.08 -12.08 -8.92
CA CYS A 47 -23.00 -11.12 -8.74
C CYS A 47 -22.58 -10.45 -10.06
N ILE A 48 -22.43 -11.21 -11.15
CA ILE A 48 -22.11 -10.65 -12.47
C ILE A 48 -23.20 -9.69 -12.95
N GLY A 49 -24.48 -10.08 -12.78
CA GLY A 49 -25.60 -9.20 -13.08
C GLY A 49 -25.54 -7.90 -12.28
N ASN A 50 -25.28 -8.00 -10.98
CA ASN A 50 -25.19 -6.86 -10.06
C ASN A 50 -24.05 -5.89 -10.39
N PHE A 51 -22.94 -6.36 -10.98
CA PHE A 51 -21.88 -5.46 -11.47
C PHE A 51 -22.32 -4.61 -12.67
N SER A 52 -23.25 -5.10 -13.49
CA SER A 52 -23.73 -4.38 -14.68
C SER A 52 -24.74 -3.28 -14.38
N THR A 53 -25.47 -3.41 -13.26
CA THR A 53 -26.50 -2.47 -12.79
C THR A 53 -26.04 -1.64 -11.60
N LEU A 54 -24.74 -1.65 -11.33
CA LEU A 54 -24.15 -1.10 -10.12
C LEU A 54 -24.27 0.42 -10.06
N GLU A 55 -25.04 0.93 -9.12
CA GLU A 55 -24.98 2.33 -8.70
C GLU A 55 -23.83 2.48 -7.69
N ILE A 56 -22.64 2.83 -8.19
CA ILE A 56 -21.49 3.10 -7.34
C ILE A 56 -21.60 4.50 -6.75
N ASP A 57 -21.55 4.62 -5.41
CA ASP A 57 -21.17 5.89 -4.78
C ASP A 57 -19.67 6.12 -4.98
N PHE A 58 -19.36 7.02 -5.92
CA PHE A 58 -17.99 7.40 -6.25
C PHE A 58 -17.23 7.94 -5.03
N THR A 59 -17.89 8.73 -4.18
CA THR A 59 -17.26 9.41 -3.05
C THR A 59 -16.83 8.41 -2.00
N GLU A 60 -17.69 7.45 -1.68
CA GLU A 60 -17.39 6.36 -0.76
C GLU A 60 -16.23 5.51 -1.30
N CYS A 61 -16.29 5.10 -2.57
CA CYS A 61 -15.25 4.29 -3.19
C CYS A 61 -13.90 5.02 -3.21
N LEU A 62 -13.89 6.31 -3.52
CA LEU A 62 -12.67 7.12 -3.52
C LEU A 62 -12.10 7.27 -2.10
N SER A 63 -12.95 7.49 -1.09
CA SER A 63 -12.52 7.55 0.31
C SER A 63 -11.86 6.24 0.77
N LEU A 64 -12.48 5.10 0.45
CA LEU A 64 -11.92 3.77 0.72
C LEU A 64 -10.58 3.57 -0.01
N ALA A 65 -10.51 3.95 -1.29
CA ALA A 65 -9.31 3.86 -2.10
C ALA A 65 -8.13 4.62 -1.47
N ILE A 66 -8.36 5.86 -1.05
CA ILE A 66 -7.33 6.68 -0.39
C ILE A 66 -6.92 6.06 0.95
N SER A 67 -7.87 5.55 1.73
CA SER A 67 -7.58 4.83 2.98
C SER A 67 -6.70 3.60 2.74
N PHE A 68 -6.99 2.78 1.72
CA PHE A 68 -6.15 1.64 1.35
C PHE A 68 -4.78 2.09 0.87
N TYR A 69 -4.73 3.08 -0.01
CA TYR A 69 -3.51 3.63 -0.56
C TYR A 69 -2.54 4.10 0.54
N ASN A 70 -3.05 4.81 1.56
CA ASN A 70 -2.24 5.30 2.68
C ASN A 70 -1.76 4.19 3.63
N LYS A 71 -2.46 3.05 3.67
CA LYS A 71 -2.09 1.88 4.49
C LYS A 71 -1.18 0.90 3.74
N SER A 72 -1.16 0.97 2.41
CA SER A 72 -0.37 0.08 1.56
C SER A 72 1.05 0.62 1.34
N PRO A 73 2.08 -0.19 1.61
CA PRO A 73 3.44 0.14 1.21
C PRO A 73 3.54 0.44 -0.30
N PRO A 74 4.27 1.50 -0.73
CA PRO A 74 4.39 1.88 -2.14
C PRO A 74 4.90 0.76 -3.06
N SER A 75 5.79 -0.12 -2.56
CA SER A 75 6.35 -1.22 -3.35
C SER A 75 5.32 -2.25 -3.80
N ILE A 76 4.13 -2.31 -3.17
CA ILE A 76 3.05 -3.23 -3.56
C ILE A 76 2.50 -2.89 -4.94
N GLY A 77 2.39 -1.59 -5.25
CA GLY A 77 1.87 -1.13 -6.55
C GLY A 77 2.92 -1.07 -7.65
N LEU A 78 4.17 -1.42 -7.33
CA LEU A 78 5.28 -1.32 -8.26
C LEU A 78 5.24 -2.48 -9.25
N ARG A 79 4.62 -2.26 -10.41
CA ARG A 79 4.71 -3.18 -11.54
C ARG A 79 5.84 -2.73 -12.45
N VAL A 80 6.74 -3.65 -12.80
CA VAL A 80 7.73 -3.42 -13.84
C VAL A 80 7.00 -3.53 -15.17
N SER A 81 6.83 -2.41 -15.88
CA SER A 81 6.50 -2.48 -17.29
C SER A 81 7.74 -2.98 -18.03
N HIS A 82 7.54 -3.77 -19.09
CA HIS A 82 8.56 -4.56 -19.77
C HIS A 82 9.76 -3.75 -20.35
N ASP A 83 9.67 -2.41 -20.33
CA ASP A 83 10.62 -1.47 -20.97
C ASP A 83 11.51 -0.68 -19.99
N ASP A 84 11.27 -0.71 -18.67
CA ASP A 84 12.02 0.11 -17.69
C ASP A 84 13.17 -0.67 -17.02
N CYS A 85 14.20 -1.01 -17.80
CA CYS A 85 15.37 -1.78 -17.39
C CYS A 85 16.44 -1.03 -16.55
N SER A 86 16.19 0.19 -16.06
CA SER A 86 17.26 1.07 -15.54
C SER A 86 17.27 1.33 -14.03
N LEU A 87 16.39 0.72 -13.23
CA LEU A 87 16.34 1.00 -11.78
C LEU A 87 17.15 -0.03 -10.95
N PRO A 88 18.18 0.39 -10.19
CA PRO A 88 19.24 -0.48 -9.66
C PRO A 88 18.85 -1.36 -8.45
N ASN A 89 17.57 -1.60 -8.20
CA ASN A 89 17.09 -2.38 -7.04
C ASN A 89 15.84 -3.22 -7.36
N ARG A 90 15.57 -3.52 -8.63
CA ARG A 90 14.39 -4.31 -9.02
C ARG A 90 14.80 -5.75 -9.33
N THR A 91 14.20 -6.71 -8.63
CA THR A 91 14.22 -8.11 -9.04
C THR A 91 13.42 -8.22 -10.33
N ASN A 92 14.06 -8.59 -11.44
CA ASN A 92 13.38 -8.91 -12.70
C ASN A 92 12.56 -10.20 -12.47
N ILE A 93 11.31 -10.05 -12.04
CA ILE A 93 10.37 -11.15 -11.84
C ILE A 93 9.69 -11.42 -13.18
N THR A 94 9.66 -12.68 -13.60
CA THR A 94 8.97 -13.05 -14.84
C THR A 94 7.45 -13.01 -14.65
N TYR A 95 6.70 -12.96 -15.76
CA TYR A 95 5.24 -13.01 -15.69
C TYR A 95 4.75 -14.33 -15.07
N GLU A 96 5.43 -15.44 -15.36
CA GLU A 96 5.12 -16.75 -14.82
C GLU A 96 5.29 -16.78 -13.30
N GLU A 97 6.38 -16.21 -12.78
CA GLU A 97 6.60 -16.09 -11.34
C GLU A 97 5.51 -15.22 -10.69
N LEU A 98 5.14 -14.10 -11.31
CA LEU A 98 4.09 -13.21 -10.81
C LEU A 98 2.72 -13.90 -10.74
N ARG A 99 2.43 -14.84 -11.66
CA ARG A 99 1.16 -15.57 -11.69
C ARG A 99 1.02 -16.56 -10.55
N GLU A 100 2.14 -17.11 -10.08
CA GLU A 100 2.17 -18.09 -8.98
C GLU A 100 2.24 -17.41 -7.60
N GLU A 101 2.35 -16.08 -7.54
CA GLU A 101 2.33 -15.33 -6.28
C GLU A 101 0.94 -15.33 -5.64
N THR A 102 0.90 -15.69 -4.36
CA THR A 102 -0.33 -15.68 -3.54
C THR A 102 -0.47 -14.43 -2.68
N SER A 103 0.55 -13.57 -2.64
CA SER A 103 0.59 -12.36 -1.82
C SER A 103 1.55 -11.31 -2.42
N PRO A 104 1.31 -10.01 -2.19
CA PRO A 104 2.15 -8.96 -2.74
C PRO A 104 3.54 -8.93 -2.09
N ARG A 105 4.56 -8.57 -2.87
CA ARG A 105 5.92 -8.35 -2.37
C ARG A 105 6.07 -6.98 -1.72
N ILE A 106 6.81 -6.94 -0.62
CA ILE A 106 7.21 -5.70 0.05
C ILE A 106 8.73 -5.56 -0.08
N SER A 107 9.19 -4.38 -0.52
CA SER A 107 10.62 -4.09 -0.63
C SER A 107 11.27 -3.98 0.75
N CYS A 108 12.57 -4.28 0.84
CA CYS A 108 13.32 -4.08 2.08
C CYS A 108 13.29 -2.62 2.54
N TYR A 109 13.29 -1.67 1.60
CA TYR A 109 13.21 -0.23 1.88
C TYR A 109 11.88 0.14 2.55
N ASP A 110 10.75 -0.32 2.02
CA ASP A 110 9.46 -0.02 2.61
C ASP A 110 9.27 -0.72 3.95
N ALA A 111 9.72 -1.96 4.07
CA ALA A 111 9.72 -2.69 5.34
C ALA A 111 10.51 -1.95 6.43
N PHE A 112 11.68 -1.41 6.08
CA PHE A 112 12.50 -0.62 7.00
C PHE A 112 11.85 0.73 7.33
N ARG A 113 11.31 1.44 6.34
CA ARG A 113 10.61 2.71 6.55
C ARG A 113 9.42 2.57 7.50
N ILE A 114 8.64 1.50 7.37
CA ILE A 114 7.50 1.20 8.23
C ILE A 114 7.96 0.90 9.67
N LYS A 115 9.05 0.14 9.83
CA LYS A 115 9.62 -0.13 11.16
C LYS A 115 10.13 1.17 11.82
N LEU A 116 10.85 1.99 11.07
CA LEU A 116 11.43 3.24 11.57
C LEU A 116 10.35 4.27 11.94
N SER A 117 9.31 4.42 11.10
CA SER A 117 8.22 5.34 11.41
C SER A 117 7.45 4.92 12.67
N HIS A 118 7.29 3.61 12.90
CA HIS A 118 6.70 3.09 14.13
C HIS A 118 7.58 3.35 15.37
N GLU A 119 8.90 3.16 15.28
CA GLU A 119 9.83 3.41 16.40
C GLU A 119 9.94 4.90 16.76
N LEU A 120 9.85 5.80 15.77
CA LEU A 120 9.87 7.26 15.97
C LEU A 120 8.55 7.83 16.53
N LEU A 121 7.44 7.09 16.41
CA LEU A 121 6.11 7.48 16.93
C LEU A 121 5.90 7.09 18.41
N ILE A 122 6.92 6.58 19.11
CA ILE A 122 6.84 6.32 20.55
C ILE A 122 6.85 7.66 21.30
N PRO A 123 5.92 7.93 22.25
CA PRO A 123 5.49 9.29 22.58
C PRO A 123 6.57 10.21 23.15
N SER A 124 6.47 11.47 22.73
CA SER A 124 7.09 12.69 23.27
C SER A 124 6.73 12.94 24.75
N HIS A 125 7.13 12.05 25.65
CA HIS A 125 7.02 12.27 27.10
C HIS A 125 8.37 12.22 27.82
N GLN A 126 9.47 12.58 27.16
CA GLN A 126 10.78 12.70 27.84
C GLN A 126 11.73 13.73 27.18
N LEU A 127 11.25 14.90 26.73
CA LEU A 127 12.16 16.00 26.41
C LEU A 127 11.68 17.27 27.10
N LYS A 128 12.14 17.44 28.34
CA LYS A 128 12.15 18.72 29.04
C LYS A 128 12.87 19.74 28.16
N GLU A 129 12.23 20.88 27.96
CA GLU A 129 12.84 22.07 27.38
C GLU A 129 14.14 22.38 28.11
N ASN A 130 15.25 22.38 27.36
CA ASN A 130 16.48 23.04 27.78
C ASN A 130 17.11 23.69 26.53
N ASN A 131 16.75 24.96 26.37
CA ASN A 131 17.59 26.07 25.96
C ASN A 131 18.56 25.88 24.78
N GLY A 132 18.16 26.47 23.65
CA GLY A 132 19.03 27.32 22.85
C GLY A 132 20.02 26.62 21.93
N ASN A 133 19.56 26.27 20.73
CA ASN A 133 20.12 26.75 19.45
C ASN A 133 19.55 25.93 18.29
N ILE A 134 18.67 26.57 17.51
CA ILE A 134 18.18 26.06 16.24
C ILE A 134 19.18 26.47 15.16
N GLN A 135 19.76 25.51 14.46
CA GLN A 135 20.35 25.74 13.14
C GLN A 135 19.62 24.87 12.11
N VAL A 136 18.81 25.55 11.30
CA VAL A 136 18.15 25.06 10.10
C VAL A 136 19.10 25.22 8.92
N SER A 137 19.26 24.17 8.11
CA SER A 137 19.30 24.29 6.65
C SER A 137 19.45 22.93 5.98
N LYS A 138 18.43 22.49 5.23
CA LYS A 138 18.45 22.54 3.76
C LYS A 138 17.11 22.11 3.17
N GLU A 139 16.64 22.96 2.28
CA GLU A 139 15.43 22.82 1.46
C GLU A 139 15.56 21.65 0.49
N THR A 140 14.52 20.83 0.42
CA THR A 140 14.08 20.23 -0.84
C THR A 140 12.55 20.18 -0.82
N SER A 141 11.94 21.00 -1.67
CA SER A 141 10.52 20.98 -1.96
C SER A 141 10.15 19.69 -2.69
N THR A 142 9.31 18.85 -2.09
CA THR A 142 8.27 18.06 -2.76
C THR A 142 7.29 17.54 -1.72
N ASP A 143 6.00 17.75 -2.03
CA ASP A 143 4.82 17.06 -1.49
C ASP A 143 4.46 17.28 -0.02
N GLN A 144 3.58 18.25 0.18
CA GLN A 144 2.68 18.31 1.34
C GLN A 144 1.75 17.08 1.30
N LEU A 145 2.25 15.93 1.75
CA LEU A 145 1.42 14.80 2.12
C LEU A 145 0.91 15.04 3.54
N ASN A 146 -0.37 15.39 3.62
CA ASN A 146 -1.19 15.49 4.82
C ASN A 146 -0.68 14.62 5.99
N GLU A 147 -0.25 15.28 7.07
CA GLU A 147 0.13 14.70 8.36
C GLU A 147 -1.05 14.08 9.15
N ASN A 148 -2.13 13.67 8.51
CA ASN A 148 -3.38 13.28 9.17
C ASN A 148 -3.80 11.82 8.92
N SER A 149 -2.87 10.87 9.02
CA SER A 149 -3.25 9.49 9.29
C SER A 149 -2.27 8.83 10.25
N THR A 150 -2.48 9.07 11.55
CA THR A 150 -1.81 8.42 12.67
C THR A 150 -2.28 6.95 12.80
N TYR A 151 -2.06 6.15 11.77
CA TYR A 151 -2.04 4.70 11.89
C TYR A 151 -0.58 4.27 11.86
N SER A 152 -0.05 3.86 13.02
CA SER A 152 1.29 3.29 13.09
C SER A 152 1.26 1.93 12.40
N ASN A 153 1.51 1.90 11.09
CA ASN A 153 1.68 0.65 10.36
C ASN A 153 2.76 -0.16 11.10
N LYS A 154 2.35 -1.25 11.75
CA LYS A 154 3.26 -2.12 12.50
C LYS A 154 3.62 -3.29 11.60
N ILE A 155 4.90 -3.44 11.32
CA ILE A 155 5.42 -4.59 10.58
C ILE A 155 5.88 -5.67 11.55
N ILE A 156 5.58 -6.93 11.23
CA ILE A 156 6.09 -8.11 11.94
C ILE A 156 6.84 -8.94 10.90
N PHE A 157 8.10 -9.26 11.18
CA PHE A 157 8.90 -10.11 10.32
C PHE A 157 8.72 -11.57 10.72
N LEU A 158 8.27 -12.40 9.78
CA LEU A 158 8.19 -13.85 9.93
C LEU A 158 9.31 -14.47 9.09
N ASP A 159 10.19 -15.24 9.72
CA ASP A 159 11.26 -15.97 9.05
C ASP A 159 10.88 -17.44 8.94
N ILE A 160 10.55 -17.88 7.73
CA ILE A 160 10.09 -19.25 7.46
C ILE A 160 11.21 -20.23 7.14
N ARG A 161 12.48 -19.77 7.18
CA ARG A 161 13.64 -20.60 6.87
C ARG A 161 13.91 -21.62 7.98
N THR A 162 14.80 -22.56 7.69
CA THR A 162 15.18 -23.60 8.65
C THR A 162 15.80 -22.98 9.92
N LYS A 163 15.68 -23.69 11.05
CA LYS A 163 16.23 -23.22 12.33
C LYS A 163 17.73 -22.95 12.26
N ASN A 164 18.49 -23.75 11.50
CA ASN A 164 19.94 -23.57 11.37
C ASN A 164 20.28 -22.26 10.64
N GLU A 165 19.56 -21.93 9.57
CA GLU A 165 19.75 -20.68 8.82
C GLU A 165 19.37 -19.45 9.64
N TYR A 166 18.27 -19.54 10.39
CA TYR A 166 17.83 -18.49 11.31
C TYR A 166 18.87 -18.20 12.41
N LEU A 167 19.42 -19.24 13.03
CA LEU A 167 20.46 -19.12 14.04
C LEU A 167 21.76 -18.58 13.48
N ALA A 168 22.08 -18.88 12.21
CA ALA A 168 23.26 -18.33 11.55
C ALA A 168 23.14 -16.81 11.33
N SER A 169 21.99 -16.34 10.85
CA SER A 169 21.67 -14.90 10.76
C SER A 169 20.18 -14.67 10.52
N HIS A 170 19.62 -13.66 11.18
CA HIS A 170 18.23 -13.25 11.02
C HIS A 170 18.05 -11.74 11.20
N ILE A 171 16.91 -11.23 10.73
CA ILE A 171 16.49 -9.84 10.95
C ILE A 171 16.12 -9.67 12.43
N LYS A 172 16.62 -8.63 13.08
CA LYS A 172 16.28 -8.34 14.48
C LYS A 172 14.77 -8.18 14.68
N ASP A 173 14.24 -8.82 15.72
CA ASP A 173 12.82 -8.88 16.10
C ASP A 173 11.93 -9.69 15.14
N SER A 174 12.52 -10.54 14.28
CA SER A 174 11.75 -11.52 13.51
C SER A 174 11.38 -12.74 14.35
N ILE A 175 10.29 -13.40 13.95
CA ILE A 175 9.79 -14.63 14.56
C ILE A 175 10.06 -15.79 13.60
N ASN A 176 10.80 -16.80 14.03
CA ASN A 176 11.06 -17.99 13.21
C ASN A 176 9.87 -18.96 13.27
N ILE A 177 9.32 -19.30 12.10
CA ILE A 177 8.28 -20.32 11.93
C ILE A 177 8.73 -21.23 10.78
N PRO A 178 9.61 -22.21 11.04
CA PRO A 178 10.14 -23.08 9.99
C PRO A 178 9.01 -23.92 9.38
N ILE A 179 8.92 -23.92 8.04
CA ILE A 179 7.95 -24.68 7.25
C ILE A 179 8.66 -25.85 6.56
#